data_AF-A0AAI9HWD3-F1
#
_entry.id   AF-A0AAI9HWD3-F1
#
_cell.length_a   1.000
_cell.length_b   1.000
_cell.length_c   1.000
_cell.angle_alpha   90.00
_cell.angle_beta   90.00
_cell.angle_gamma   90.00
#
_symmetry.space_group_name_H-M   'P 1'
#
loop_
_entity.id
_entity.type
_entity.pdbx_description
1 polymer ?
#
loop_
_entity_poly.entity_id
_entity_poly.type
_entity_poly.pdbx_seq_one_letter_code
_entity_poly.pdbx_strand_id
1 'polypeptide(L)' 'MKEKIVKNLVDLTYGSNNDVKIAAINALGDYKCSIEQQEAINRLLVLCDDYNKDIAIASISSLSKLAKFFTDL' A
#
# COMPACT_ATOMS: atom_id res chain seq x y z
N MET A 1 -4.23 0.28 17.61
CA MET A 1 -2.96 -0.35 17.15
C MET A 1 -2.94 -0.57 15.64
N LYS A 2 -3.93 -1.26 15.07
CA LYS A 2 -4.05 -1.52 13.62
C LYS A 2 -3.95 -0.23 12.76
N GLU A 3 -4.71 0.81 13.13
CA GLU A 3 -4.66 2.12 12.49
C GLU A 3 -3.26 2.74 12.51
N LYS A 4 -2.60 2.75 13.68
CA LYS A 4 -1.22 3.24 13.81
C LYS A 4 -0.23 2.49 12.94
N ILE A 5 -0.39 1.17 12.77
CA ILE A 5 0.46 0.35 11.90
C ILE A 5 0.28 0.77 10.45
N VAL A 6 -0.96 0.81 9.95
CA VAL A 6 -1.24 1.18 8.56
C VAL A 6 -0.83 2.61 8.28
N LYS A 7 -1.12 3.56 9.18
CA LYS A 7 -0.67 4.95 9.05
C LYS A 7 0.85 5.04 8.91
N ASN A 8 1.61 4.35 9.77
CA ASN A 8 3.06 4.34 9.68
C ASN A 8 3.56 3.73 8.35
N LEU A 9 2.91 2.67 7.85
CA LEU A 9 3.24 2.11 6.55
C LEU A 9 2.94 3.08 5.41
N VAL A 10 1.80 3.79 5.46
CA VAL A 10 1.46 4.86 4.49
C VAL A 10 2.51 5.96 4.52
N ASP A 11 2.88 6.46 5.70
CA ASP A 11 3.91 7.49 5.88
C ASP A 11 5.25 7.07 5.25
N LEU A 12 5.66 5.80 5.42
CA LEU A 12 6.89 5.27 4.82
C LEU A 12 6.85 5.25 3.27
N THR A 13 5.67 5.20 2.64
CA THR A 13 5.57 5.29 1.18
C THR A 13 5.87 6.69 0.62
N TYR A 14 5.92 7.72 1.46
CA TYR A 14 6.27 9.09 1.07
C TYR A 14 7.77 9.39 1.22
N GLY A 15 8.54 8.47 1.81
CA GLY A 15 10.00 8.64 1.97
C GLY A 15 10.76 8.74 0.65
N SER A 16 12.06 8.99 0.68
CA SER A 16 12.88 9.07 -0.54
C SER A 16 13.54 7.74 -0.94
N ASN A 17 13.71 6.81 0.00
CA ASN A 17 14.32 5.52 -0.25
C ASN A 17 13.31 4.56 -0.90
N ASN A 18 13.55 4.16 -2.15
CA ASN A 18 12.63 3.33 -2.91
C ASN A 18 12.47 1.92 -2.33
N ASP A 19 13.52 1.32 -1.75
CA ASP A 19 13.43 -0.01 -1.13
C ASP A 19 12.50 0.03 0.09
N VAL A 20 12.58 1.09 0.90
CA VAL A 20 11.68 1.30 2.05
C VAL A 20 10.24 1.52 1.58
N LYS A 21 10.02 2.31 0.52
CA LYS A 21 8.68 2.47 -0.06
C LYS A 21 8.11 1.13 -0.51
N ILE A 22 8.88 0.35 -1.27
CA ILE A 22 8.46 -0.95 -1.80
C ILE A 22 8.12 -1.90 -0.65
N ALA A 23 8.94 -1.94 0.39
CA ALA A 23 8.66 -2.75 1.58
C ALA A 23 7.34 -2.32 2.26
N ALA A 24 7.11 -1.02 2.40
CA ALA A 24 5.87 -0.50 2.99
C ALA A 24 4.64 -0.80 2.13
N ILE A 25 4.75 -0.63 0.80
CA ILE A 25 3.70 -0.97 -0.17
C ILE A 25 3.34 -2.46 -0.07
N ASN A 26 4.34 -3.34 -0.06
CA ASN A 26 4.12 -4.78 0.05
C ASN A 26 3.43 -5.13 1.37
N ALA A 27 3.88 -4.54 2.49
CA ALA A 27 3.27 -4.75 3.80
C ALA A 27 1.81 -4.26 3.86
N LEU A 28 1.49 -3.13 3.21
CA LEU A 28 0.10 -2.67 3.08
C LEU A 28 -0.76 -3.69 2.35
N GLY A 29 -0.23 -4.31 1.28
CA GLY A 29 -0.94 -5.34 0.50
C GLY A 29 -1.18 -6.65 1.24
N ASP A 30 -0.26 -7.04 2.11
CA ASP A 30 -0.35 -8.28 2.90
C ASP A 30 -1.20 -8.10 4.17
N TYR A 31 -1.50 -6.87 4.57
CA TYR A 31 -2.24 -6.58 5.79
C TYR A 31 -3.71 -6.26 5.52
N LYS A 32 -4.62 -7.21 5.81
CA LYS A 32 -6.07 -7.07 5.57
C LYS A 32 -6.66 -5.76 6.11
N CYS A 33 -6.22 -5.29 7.27
CA CYS A 33 -6.74 -4.06 7.88
C CYS A 33 -6.44 -2.78 7.08
N SER A 34 -5.58 -2.84 6.05
CA SER A 34 -5.36 -1.73 5.13
C SER A 34 -6.63 -1.35 4.36
N ILE A 35 -7.56 -2.29 4.11
CA ILE A 35 -8.83 -1.98 3.39
C ILE A 35 -9.78 -1.08 4.19
N GLU A 36 -9.64 -1.07 5.52
CA GLU A 36 -10.45 -0.24 6.42
C GLU A 36 -10.01 1.23 6.39
N GLN A 37 -8.89 1.55 5.74
CA GLN A 37 -8.29 2.87 5.71
C GLN A 37 -8.18 3.40 4.29
N GLN A 38 -9.09 4.32 3.96
CA GLN A 38 -9.19 4.92 2.63
C GLN A 38 -7.88 5.58 2.17
N GLU A 39 -7.11 6.18 3.10
CA GLU A 39 -5.81 6.78 2.79
C GLU A 39 -4.81 5.76 2.24
N ALA A 40 -4.78 4.54 2.80
CA ALA A 40 -3.89 3.48 2.32
C ALA A 40 -4.24 3.06 0.89
N ILE A 41 -5.54 2.88 0.60
CA ILE A 41 -6.00 2.52 -0.75
C ILE A 41 -5.72 3.64 -1.75
N ASN A 42 -6.04 4.89 -1.40
CA ASN A 42 -5.76 6.05 -2.26
C ASN A 42 -4.25 6.19 -2.53
N ARG A 43 -3.41 5.98 -1.51
CA ARG A 43 -1.97 6.06 -1.68
C ARG A 43 -1.45 4.98 -2.64
N LEU A 44 -1.93 3.73 -2.50
CA LEU A 44 -1.59 2.66 -3.44
C LEU A 44 -2.07 2.97 -4.87
N LEU A 45 -3.26 3.54 -5.04
CA LEU A 45 -3.74 3.95 -6.36
C LEU A 45 -2.82 4.99 -7.00
N VAL A 46 -2.45 6.05 -6.26
CA VAL A 46 -1.50 7.08 -6.75
C VAL A 46 -0.16 6.46 -7.16
N LEU A 47 0.34 5.49 -6.40
CA LEU A 47 1.62 4.84 -6.65
C LEU A 47 1.60 3.89 -7.85
N CYS A 48 0.44 3.52 -8.40
CA CYS A 48 0.36 2.75 -9.65
C CYS A 48 0.93 3.53 -10.85
N ASP A 49 0.91 4.86 -10.78
CA ASP A 49 1.42 5.76 -11.81
C ASP A 49 2.83 6.31 -11.49
N ASP A 50 3.54 5.74 -10.51
CA ASP A 50 4.89 6.18 -10.14
C ASP A 50 5.89 5.94 -11.30
N TYR A 51 6.77 6.91 -11.55
CA TYR A 51 7.78 6.81 -12.61
C TYR A 51 8.75 5.64 -12.38
N ASN A 52 8.98 5.28 -11.10
CA ASN A 52 9.78 4.13 -10.75
C ASN A 52 8.94 2.86 -10.95
N LYS A 53 9.31 2.08 -11.96
CA LYS A 53 8.65 0.83 -12.34
C LYS A 53 8.45 -0.12 -11.15
N ASP A 54 9.41 -0.26 -10.26
CA ASP A 54 9.33 -1.23 -9.16
C ASP A 54 8.30 -0.79 -8.10
N ILE A 55 8.19 0.52 -7.87
CA ILE A 55 7.14 1.10 -7.02
C ILE A 55 5.76 0.85 -7.63
N ALA A 56 5.58 1.14 -8.93
CA ALA A 56 4.32 0.90 -9.64
C ALA A 56 3.91 -0.57 -9.57
N ILE A 57 4.84 -1.49 -9.87
CA ILE A 57 4.60 -2.94 -9.80
C ILE A 57 4.22 -3.37 -8.38
N ALA A 58 4.93 -2.90 -7.36
CA ALA A 58 4.62 -3.22 -5.97
C ALA A 58 3.20 -2.75 -5.62
N SER A 59 2.80 -1.56 -6.05
CA SER A 59 1.49 -1.00 -5.73
C SER A 59 0.34 -1.77 -6.39
N ILE A 60 0.49 -2.08 -7.68
CA ILE A 60 -0.46 -2.92 -8.43
C ILE A 60 -0.60 -4.29 -7.75
N SER A 61 0.53 -4.90 -7.37
CA SER A 61 0.56 -6.19 -6.69
C SER A 61 -0.15 -6.14 -5.33
N SER A 62 0.07 -5.09 -4.55
CA SER A 62 -0.60 -4.88 -3.26
C SER A 62 -2.10 -4.68 -3.40
N LEU A 63 -2.55 -3.88 -4.37
CA LEU A 63 -3.99 -3.74 -4.65
C LEU A 63 -4.61 -5.08 -5.09
N SER A 64 -3.92 -5.87 -5.91
CA SER A 64 -4.40 -7.21 -6.30
C SER A 64 -4.56 -8.16 -5.10
N LYS A 65 -3.65 -8.10 -4.12
CA LYS A 65 -3.78 -8.85 -2.87
C LYS A 65 -4.99 -8.38 -2.06
N LEU A 66 -5.14 -7.07 -1.90
CA LEU A 66 -6.25 -6.48 -1.13
C LEU A 66 -7.62 -6.68 -1.80
N ALA A 67 -7.66 -6.78 -3.12
CA ALA A 67 -8.89 -6.97 -3.88
C ALA A 67 -9.72 -8.18 -3.43
N LYS A 68 -9.03 -9.22 -2.96
CA LYS A 68 -9.64 -10.44 -2.42
C LYS A 68 -10.47 -10.20 -1.16
N PHE A 69 -10.27 -9.07 -0.49
CA PHE A 69 -11.00 -8.70 0.73
C PHE A 69 -12.11 -7.67 0.48
N PHE A 70 -12.18 -7.04 -0.70
CA PHE A 70 -13.28 -6.11 -1.02
C PHE A 70 -14.59 -6.85 -1.36
N THR A 71 -14.52 -8.11 -1.75
CA THR A 71 -15.70 -8.96 -1.97
C THR A 71 -16.35 -9.44 -0.67
N ASP A 72 -15.65 -9.29 0.45
CA ASP A 72 -16.10 -9.72 1.79
C ASP A 72 -16.73 -8.57 2.60
N LEU A 73 -16.98 -7.40 1.99
CA LEU A 73 -17.58 -6.23 2.64
C LEU A 73 -19.11 -6.19 2.50
#